data_AF-A0A919JGB1-F1
#
_entry.id   AF-A0A919JGB1-F1
#
_cell.length_a   1.000
_cell.length_b   1.000
_cell.length_c   1.000
_cell.angle_alpha   90.00
_cell.angle_beta   90.00
_cell.angle_gamma   90.00
#
_symmetry.space_group_name_H-M   'P 1'
#
loop_
_entity.id
_entity.type
_entity.pdbx_description
1 polymer ?
#
loop_
_entity_poly.entity_id
_entity_poly.type
_entity_poly.pdbx_seq_one_letter_code
_entity_poly.pdbx_strand_id
1 'polypeptide(L)' 'MSERTHDGLAAARARGRTGGQKPKLTPRQAKIAQQMYEETGPDGRLAYTVEQIAAEFGVTRPTIYRHLAEMPARTPTP' A
#
# COMPACT_ATOMS: atom_id res chain seq x y z
N MET A 1 21.29 -22.63 23.25
CA MET A 1 20.44 -23.08 22.12
C MET A 1 19.79 -21.87 21.43
N SER A 2 20.58 -20.90 20.96
CA SER A 2 20.06 -19.68 20.32
C SER A 2 20.70 -19.34 18.97
N GLU A 3 21.69 -20.10 18.52
CA GLU A 3 22.41 -19.81 17.27
C GLU A 3 21.75 -20.42 16.02
N ARG A 4 20.97 -21.50 16.18
CA ARG A 4 20.32 -22.21 15.06
C ARG A 4 19.11 -21.49 14.45
N THR A 5 18.54 -20.52 15.15
CA THR A 5 17.34 -19.80 14.71
C THR A 5 17.67 -18.63 13.79
N HIS A 6 18.79 -17.94 14.03
CA HIS A 6 19.22 -16.80 13.22
C HIS A 6 19.73 -17.24 11.84
N ASP A 7 20.47 -18.34 11.81
CA ASP A 7 21.08 -18.88 10.59
C ASP A 7 20.03 -19.41 9.60
N GLY A 8 18.97 -20.04 10.12
CA GLY A 8 17.82 -20.48 9.30
C GLY A 8 17.05 -19.30 8.69
N LEU A 9 16.92 -18.19 9.42
CA LEU A 9 16.24 -16.99 8.92
C LEU A 9 17.08 -16.26 7.87
N ALA A 10 18.41 -16.19 8.07
CA ALA A 10 19.35 -15.62 7.12
C ALA A 10 19.40 -16.46 5.83
N ALA A 11 19.43 -17.79 5.94
CA ALA A 11 19.35 -18.71 4.80
C ALA A 11 18.01 -18.59 4.04
N ALA A 12 16.89 -18.35 4.74
CA ALA A 12 15.60 -18.10 4.10
C ALA A 12 15.55 -16.76 3.33
N ARG A 13 16.17 -15.71 3.88
CA ARG A 13 16.33 -14.41 3.19
C ARG A 13 17.26 -14.53 1.97
N ALA A 14 18.36 -15.26 2.09
CA ALA A 14 19.29 -15.54 0.99
C ALA A 14 18.63 -16.35 -0.15
N ARG A 15 17.62 -17.17 0.17
CA ARG A 15 16.77 -17.88 -0.82
C ARG A 15 15.63 -17.02 -1.39
N GLY A 16 15.63 -15.71 -1.14
CA GLY A 16 14.67 -14.75 -1.70
C GLY A 16 13.28 -14.78 -1.07
N ARG A 17 13.07 -15.53 0.03
CA ARG A 17 11.83 -15.44 0.80
C ARG A 17 11.90 -14.23 1.71
N THR A 18 11.35 -13.11 1.27
CA THR A 18 11.06 -11.96 2.12
C THR A 18 10.01 -12.37 3.15
N GLY A 19 10.48 -12.90 4.29
CA GLY A 19 9.65 -13.22 5.45
C GLY A 19 9.11 -11.93 6.07
N GLY A 20 7.93 -11.51 5.62
CA GLY A 20 7.20 -10.35 6.11
C GLY A 20 5.70 -10.54 5.88
N GLN A 21 4.89 -9.75 6.59
CA GLN A 21 3.45 -9.72 6.36
C GLN A 21 3.19 -9.36 4.90
N LYS A 22 2.41 -10.20 4.19
CA LYS A 22 1.98 -9.87 2.83
C LYS A 22 1.35 -8.47 2.84
N PRO A 23 1.72 -7.58 1.92
CA PRO A 23 1.15 -6.24 1.88
C PRO A 23 -0.37 -6.33 1.74
N LYS A 24 -1.10 -5.53 2.54
CA LYS A 24 -2.57 -5.56 2.59
C LYS A 24 -3.21 -5.12 1.27
N LEU A 25 -2.51 -4.30 0.49
CA LEU A 25 -2.85 -4.03 -0.92
C LEU A 25 -1.79 -4.61 -1.82
N THR A 26 -2.24 -5.24 -2.90
CA THR A 26 -1.39 -5.52 -4.05
C THR A 26 -1.01 -4.22 -4.78
N PRO A 27 0.08 -4.18 -5.56
CA PRO A 27 0.45 -3.00 -6.35
C PRO A 27 -0.67 -2.52 -7.30
N ARG A 28 -1.49 -3.46 -7.82
CA ARG A 28 -2.65 -3.14 -8.64
C ARG A 28 -3.74 -2.44 -7.82
N GLN A 29 -4.07 -2.97 -6.65
CA GLN A 29 -5.05 -2.33 -5.76
C GLN A 29 -4.58 -0.94 -5.32
N ALA A 30 -3.28 -0.77 -5.05
CA ALA A 30 -2.74 0.53 -4.65
C ALA A 30 -2.94 1.60 -5.75
N LYS A 31 -2.76 1.22 -7.02
CA LYS A 31 -3.07 2.09 -8.17
C LYS A 31 -4.56 2.44 -8.25
N ILE A 32 -5.44 1.47 -8.05
CA ILE A 32 -6.90 1.71 -8.08
C ILE A 32 -7.31 2.64 -6.92
N ALA A 33 -6.82 2.37 -5.70
CA ALA A 33 -7.05 3.23 -4.54
C ALA A 33 -6.58 4.67 -4.77
N GLN A 34 -5.45 4.84 -5.47
CA GLN A 34 -4.96 6.16 -5.87
C GLN A 34 -5.89 6.82 -6.90
N GLN A 35 -6.30 6.10 -7.94
CA GLN A 35 -7.23 6.65 -8.93
C GLN A 35 -8.53 7.11 -8.28
N MET A 36 -9.10 6.32 -7.36
CA MET A 36 -10.30 6.71 -6.60
C MET A 36 -10.04 7.93 -5.69
N TYR A 37 -8.83 8.09 -5.16
CA TYR A 37 -8.45 9.25 -4.36
C TYR A 37 -8.25 10.52 -5.20
N GLU A 38 -7.77 10.38 -6.43
CA GLU A 38 -7.56 11.49 -7.38
C GLU A 38 -8.86 11.87 -8.12
N GLU A 39 -9.83 10.94 -8.16
CA GLU A 39 -11.11 11.15 -8.82
C GLU A 39 -11.89 12.28 -8.15
N THR A 40 -12.10 13.35 -8.92
CA THR A 40 -12.81 14.54 -8.49
C THR A 40 -14.15 14.56 -9.21
N GLY A 41 -15.23 14.66 -8.45
CA GLY A 41 -16.58 14.77 -8.98
C GLY A 41 -16.83 16.11 -9.69
N PRO A 42 -17.98 16.23 -10.37
CA PRO A 42 -18.35 17.44 -11.13
C PRO A 42 -18.44 18.70 -10.27
N ASP A 43 -18.61 18.56 -8.95
CA ASP A 43 -18.68 19.67 -7.98
C ASP A 43 -17.30 20.15 -7.50
N GLY A 44 -16.20 19.65 -8.08
CA GLY A 44 -14.82 19.99 -7.67
C GLY A 44 -14.42 19.37 -6.32
N ARG A 45 -15.21 18.43 -5.80
CA ARG A 45 -14.92 17.67 -4.57
C ARG A 45 -14.45 16.26 -4.91
N LEU A 46 -13.70 15.63 -4.01
CA LEU A 46 -13.31 14.22 -4.14
C LEU A 46 -14.56 13.35 -4.32
N ALA A 47 -14.55 12.50 -5.35
CA ALA A 47 -15.64 11.56 -5.64
C ALA A 47 -15.75 10.49 -4.54
N TYR A 48 -14.61 10.09 -3.97
CA TYR A 48 -14.54 9.13 -2.87
C TYR A 48 -13.72 9.67 -1.71
N THR A 49 -14.23 9.47 -0.50
CA THR A 49 -13.47 9.75 0.72
C THR A 49 -12.44 8.64 0.97
N VAL A 50 -11.35 8.98 1.67
CA VAL A 50 -10.33 7.99 2.07
C VAL A 50 -10.93 6.85 2.90
N GLU A 51 -12.00 7.12 3.64
CA GLU A 51 -12.71 6.10 4.43
C GLU A 51 -13.46 5.10 3.55
N GLN A 52 -14.16 5.58 2.51
CA GLN A 52 -14.81 4.71 1.51
C GLN A 52 -13.80 3.88 0.74
N ILE A 53 -12.68 4.49 0.32
CA ILE A 53 -11.59 3.78 -0.36
C ILE A 53 -11.01 2.71 0.56
N ALA A 54 -10.78 3.03 1.83
CA ALA A 54 -10.27 2.07 2.80
C ALA A 54 -11.25 0.91 3.02
N ALA A 55 -12.55 1.20 3.12
CA ALA A 55 -13.60 0.19 3.25
C ALA A 55 -13.67 -0.75 2.04
N GLU A 56 -13.58 -0.21 0.82
CA GLU A 56 -13.59 -0.96 -0.44
C GLU A 56 -12.47 -2.02 -0.48
N PHE A 57 -11.28 -1.67 -0.01
CA PHE A 57 -10.13 -2.58 0.04
C PHE A 57 -10.02 -3.37 1.35
N GLY A 58 -10.95 -3.21 2.30
CA GLY A 58 -10.90 -3.87 3.61
C GLY A 58 -9.67 -3.48 4.43
N VAL A 59 -9.17 -2.25 4.27
CA VAL A 59 -8.01 -1.72 4.98
C VAL A 59 -8.36 -0.51 5.83
N THR A 60 -7.38 -0.01 6.57
CA THR A 60 -7.52 1.19 7.38
C THR A 60 -7.04 2.43 6.61
N ARG A 61 -7.56 3.62 6.95
CA ARG A 61 -7.12 4.89 6.35
C ARG A 61 -5.59 5.09 6.36
N PRO A 62 -4.85 4.76 7.43
CA PRO A 62 -3.37 4.85 7.42
C PRO A 62 -2.71 3.94 6.38
N THR A 63 -3.33 2.80 6.04
CA THR A 63 -2.83 1.91 5.00
C THR A 63 -2.93 2.56 3.62
N ILE A 64 -4.02 3.29 3.35
CA ILE A 64 -4.18 4.07 2.12
C ILE A 64 -3.12 5.17 2.06
N TYR A 65 -2.97 5.98 3.11
CA TYR A 65 -1.97 7.06 3.13
C TYR A 65 -0.54 6.56 2.95
N ARG A 66 -0.17 5.42 3.55
CA ARG A 66 1.17 4.83 3.36
C ARG A 66 1.43 4.51 1.88
N HIS A 67 0.43 3.95 1.18
CA HIS A 67 0.56 3.63 -0.23
C HIS A 67 0.55 4.88 -1.13
N LEU A 68 -0.20 5.93 -0.76
CA LEU A 68 -0.14 7.22 -1.45
C LEU A 68 1.22 7.92 -1.27
N ALA A 69 1.85 7.78 -0.10
CA ALA A 69 3.16 8.37 0.20
C ALA A 69 4.35 7.60 -0.40
N GLU A 70 4.24 6.27 -0.53
CA GLU A 70 5.25 5.43 -1.19
C GLU A 70 5.26 5.58 -2.72
N MET A 71 4.17 6.06 -3.31
CA MET A 71 4.14 6.37 -4.73
C MET A 71 4.89 7.68 -4.98
N PRO A 72 5.95 7.70 -5.83
CA PRO A 72 6.57 8.95 -6.21
C PRO A 72 5.49 9.83 -6.81
N ALA A 73 5.26 10.99 -6.17
CA ALA A 73 4.26 11.95 -6.56
C ALA A 73 4.32 12.12 -8.08
N ARG A 74 3.24 11.76 -8.78
CA ARG A 74 3.04 12.26 -10.14
C ARG A 74 2.88 13.76 -9.95
N THR A 75 3.95 14.49 -10.21
CA THR A 75 3.99 15.95 -10.19
C THR A 75 2.77 16.44 -10.99
N PRO A 76 1.83 17.18 -10.39
CA PRO A 76 0.82 17.85 -11.21
C PRO A 76 1.57 18.83 -12.11
N THR A 77 1.43 18.64 -13.42
CA THR A 77 1.98 19.54 -14.44
C THR A 77 1.52 20.98 -14.14
N PRO A 78 2.41 21.99 -14.24
CA PRO A 78 2.08 23.39 -13.97
C PRO A 78 1.02 23.96 -14.93
#